data_AF-A0A7J2PQ55-F1
#
_entry.id   AF-A0A7J2PQ55-F1
#
_cell.length_a   1.000
_cell.length_b   1.000
_cell.length_c   1.000
_cell.angle_alpha   90.00
_cell.angle_beta   90.00
_cell.angle_gamma   90.00
#
_symmetry.space_group_name_H-M   'P 1'
#
loop_
_entity.id
_entity.type
_entity.pdbx_description
1 polymer ?
#
loop_
_entity_poly.entity_id
_entity_poly.type
_entity_poly.pdbx_seq_one_letter_code
_entity_poly.pdbx_strand_id
1 'polypeptide(L)'
;MIPENTKSITSEWLNSVLHKNGVLKGENIKSIYLEPCGRGEGLLGDIARIMVKYEGNASNVPNSMIAKWHPFIELFYNWGI
;
A
#
# COMPACT_ATOMS: atom_id res chain seq x y z
N MET A 1 0.97 -2.37 13.40
CA MET A 1 -0.32 -2.90 12.91
C MET A 1 -0.30 -2.84 11.38
N ILE A 2 -0.92 -3.79 10.69
CA ILE A 2 -1.05 -3.78 9.22
C ILE A 2 -2.40 -3.10 8.88
N PRO A 3 -2.48 -2.19 7.90
CA PRO A 3 -3.73 -1.56 7.48
C PRO A 3 -4.78 -2.59 7.05
N GLU A 4 -6.05 -2.27 7.23
CA GLU A 4 -7.15 -3.21 6.91
C GLU A 4 -7.43 -3.32 5.41
N ASN A 5 -7.10 -2.28 4.65
CA ASN A 5 -7.30 -2.17 3.21
C ASN A 5 -6.30 -1.17 2.61
N THR A 6 -6.27 -1.06 1.29
CA THR A 6 -5.32 -0.18 0.59
C THR A 6 -5.58 1.30 0.88
N LYS A 7 -6.83 1.71 1.08
CA LYS A 7 -7.23 3.09 1.38
C LYS A 7 -6.79 3.56 2.77
N SER A 8 -6.52 2.63 3.68
CA SER A 8 -6.03 2.90 5.04
C SER A 8 -4.50 3.01 5.13
N ILE A 9 -3.77 2.87 4.02
CA ILE A 9 -2.31 3.05 4.00
C ILE A 9 -2.01 4.55 4.15
N THR A 10 -1.18 4.91 5.13
CA THR A 10 -0.68 6.28 5.33
C THR A 10 0.81 6.40 5.03
N SER A 11 1.29 7.62 4.79
CA SER A 11 2.72 7.91 4.61
C SER A 11 3.54 7.50 5.82
N GLU A 12 3.03 7.76 7.03
CA GLU A 12 3.72 7.50 8.30
C GLU A 12 3.88 6.01 8.52
N TRP A 13 2.81 5.24 8.25
CA TRP A 13 2.84 3.80 8.35
C TRP A 13 3.83 3.19 7.35
N LEU A 14 3.78 3.62 6.09
CA LEU A 14 4.66 3.11 5.04
C LEU A 14 6.12 3.46 5.34
N ASN A 15 6.39 4.69 5.77
CA ASN A 15 7.73 5.14 6.16
C ASN A 15 8.30 4.27 7.29
N SER A 16 7.51 4.06 8.34
CA SER A 16 7.89 3.24 9.49
C SER A 16 8.22 1.80 9.09
N VAL A 17 7.36 1.15 8.29
CA VAL A 17 7.57 -0.24 7.87
C VAL A 17 8.79 -0.38 6.96
N LEU A 18 9.00 0.53 6.01
CA LEU A 18 10.14 0.44 5.10
C LEU A 18 11.48 0.67 5.81
N HIS A 19 11.54 1.57 6.82
CA HIS A 19 12.71 1.69 7.68
C HIS A 19 12.92 0.45 8.54
N LYS A 20 11.87 -0.06 9.19
CA LYS A 20 11.96 -1.25 10.04
C LYS A 20 12.52 -2.46 9.29
N ASN A 21 12.27 -2.56 7.98
CA ASN A 21 12.75 -3.64 7.12
C ASN A 21 14.02 -3.29 6.33
N GLY A 22 14.65 -2.13 6.58
CA GLY A 22 15.92 -1.73 5.96
C GLY A 22 15.84 -1.35 4.48
N VAL A 23 14.64 -1.11 3.95
CA VAL A 23 14.42 -0.62 2.58
C VAL A 23 14.80 0.85 2.47
N LEU A 24 14.35 1.68 3.42
CA LEU A 24 14.80 3.06 3.58
C LEU A 24 15.89 3.09 4.65
N LYS A 25 17.06 3.66 4.31
CA LYS A 25 18.25 3.69 5.20
C LYS A 25 18.59 5.08 5.71
N GLY A 26 17.97 6.11 5.12
CA GLY A 26 18.03 7.49 5.58
C GLY A 26 17.02 8.40 4.88
N GLU A 27 16.38 7.92 3.81
CA GLU A 27 15.32 8.59 3.09
C GLU A 27 14.02 8.59 3.92
N ASN A 28 13.29 9.69 3.90
CA ASN A 28 11.95 9.78 4.50
C ASN A 28 10.89 10.02 3.43
N ILE A 29 9.73 9.42 3.60
CA ILE A 29 8.55 9.67 2.77
C ILE A 29 7.93 11.01 3.19
N LYS A 30 7.82 11.93 2.23
CA LYS A 30 7.11 13.21 2.37
C LYS A 30 5.61 13.04 2.21
N SER A 31 5.18 12.29 1.20
CA SER A 31 3.77 12.00 0.97
C SER A 31 3.60 10.78 0.08
N ILE A 32 2.39 10.22 0.14
CA ILE A 32 1.96 9.16 -0.78
C ILE A 32 0.70 9.59 -1.52
N TYR A 33 0.50 9.01 -2.69
CA TYR A 33 -0.75 9.03 -3.42
C TYR A 33 -1.15 7.60 -3.76
N LEU A 34 -2.41 7.27 -3.53
CA LEU A 34 -2.97 5.95 -3.79
C LEU A 34 -3.83 6.02 -5.04
N GLU A 35 -3.45 5.26 -6.06
CA GLU A 35 -4.22 5.07 -7.28
C GLU A 35 -4.87 3.68 -7.24
N PRO A 36 -6.20 3.58 -7.09
CA PRO A 36 -6.90 2.30 -7.17
C PRO A 36 -6.62 1.62 -8.51
N CYS A 37 -6.25 0.35 -8.47
CA CYS A 37 -5.83 -0.41 -9.65
C CYS A 37 -6.70 -1.67 -9.81
N GLY A 38 -7.71 -1.61 -10.66
CA GLY A 38 -8.53 -2.77 -11.02
C GLY A 38 -9.92 -2.38 -11.52
N ARG A 39 -10.35 -2.93 -12.65
CA ARG A 39 -11.77 -2.87 -13.06
C ARG A 39 -12.55 -3.85 -12.19
N GLY A 40 -13.23 -3.36 -11.15
CA GLY A 40 -14.08 -4.17 -10.28
C GLY A 40 -13.60 -4.18 -8.83
N GLU A 41 -13.63 -3.02 -8.16
CA GLU A 41 -13.58 -2.97 -6.70
C GLU A 41 -14.62 -3.96 -6.14
N GLY A 42 -14.17 -5.02 -5.46
CA GLY A 42 -15.06 -5.83 -4.62
C GLY A 42 -14.92 -7.35 -4.69
N LEU A 43 -14.60 -7.95 -5.84
CA LEU A 43 -14.75 -9.42 -5.99
C LEU A 43 -13.46 -10.26 -5.84
N LEU A 44 -12.29 -9.74 -6.28
CA LEU A 44 -11.05 -10.53 -6.35
C LEU A 44 -9.88 -9.98 -5.52
N GLY A 45 -10.09 -8.86 -4.82
CA GLY A 45 -9.10 -8.24 -3.94
C GLY A 45 -9.08 -6.73 -4.05
N ASP A 46 -8.43 -6.10 -3.08
CA ASP A 46 -8.22 -4.66 -3.04
C ASP A 46 -6.77 -4.36 -3.46
N ILE A 47 -6.59 -3.62 -4.55
CA ILE A 47 -5.28 -3.34 -5.15
C ILE A 47 -5.16 -1.83 -5.41
N ALA A 48 -4.04 -1.25 -4.99
CA ALA A 48 -3.69 0.12 -5.29
C ALA A 48 -2.22 0.25 -5.66
N ARG A 49 -1.93 1.15 -6.61
CA ARG A 49 -0.58 1.65 -6.81
C ARG A 49 -0.32 2.77 -5.82
N ILE A 50 0.72 2.62 -5.03
CA ILE A 50 1.25 3.67 -4.18
C ILE A 50 2.29 4.44 -4.97
N MET A 51 2.09 5.73 -5.17
CA MET A 51 3.12 6.65 -5.65
C MET A 51 3.73 7.38 -4.46
N VAL A 52 5.05 7.44 -4.38
CA VAL A 52 5.78 7.97 -3.22
C VAL A 52 6.57 9.21 -3.60
N LYS A 53 6.42 10.27 -2.81
CA LYS A 53 7.32 11.43 -2.84
C LYS A 53 8.17 11.38 -1.59
N TYR A 54 9.48 11.41 -1.78
CA TYR A 54 10.44 11.45 -0.67
C TYR A 54 10.85 12.88 -0.34
N GLU A 55 11.43 13.06 0.84
CA GLU A 55 12.17 14.26 1.20
C GLU A 55 13.53 14.28 0.48
N GLY A 56 13.90 15.43 -0.09
CA GLY A 56 15.18 15.59 -0.78
C GLY A 56 15.33 14.70 -2.02
N ASN A 57 16.56 14.29 -2.31
CA ASN A 57 16.87 13.42 -3.44
C ASN A 57 16.95 11.96 -2.96
N ALA A 58 16.12 11.10 -3.55
CA ALA A 58 15.97 9.70 -3.18
C ALA A 58 16.00 8.79 -4.42
N SER A 59 17.09 8.86 -5.20
CA SER A 59 17.21 8.18 -6.49
C SER A 59 17.35 6.65 -6.39
N ASN A 60 17.70 6.13 -5.21
CA ASN A 60 18.04 4.71 -5.01
C ASN A 60 16.90 3.91 -4.36
N VAL A 61 15.71 4.49 -4.24
CA VAL A 61 14.53 3.88 -3.64
C VAL A 61 13.35 3.92 -4.61
N PRO A 62 12.41 2.95 -4.53
CA PRO A 62 11.30 2.89 -5.46
C PRO A 62 10.37 4.10 -5.30
N ASN A 63 10.01 4.73 -6.42
CA ASN A 63 9.04 5.82 -6.48
C ASN A 63 7.57 5.32 -6.52
N SER A 64 7.37 4.02 -6.71
CA SER A 64 6.06 3.41 -6.70
C SER A 64 6.09 1.95 -6.24
N MET A 65 4.98 1.50 -5.69
CA MET A 65 4.76 0.14 -5.17
C MET A 65 3.34 -0.31 -5.48
N ILE A 66 3.10 -1.63 -5.48
CA ILE A 66 1.75 -2.21 -5.57
C ILE A 66 1.37 -2.76 -4.20
N ALA A 67 0.27 -2.26 -3.65
CA ALA A 67 -0.39 -2.81 -2.48
C ALA A 67 -1.48 -3.77 -2.93
N LYS A 68 -1.55 -4.95 -2.31
CA LYS A 68 -2.58 -5.96 -2.57
C LYS A 68 -3.09 -6.55 -1.26
N TRP A 69 -4.39 -6.46 -1.05
CA TRP A 69 -5.12 -7.07 0.04
C TRP A 69 -6.02 -8.19 -0.48
N HIS A 70 -6.25 -9.18 0.38
CA HIS A 70 -7.28 -10.17 0.11
C HIS A 70 -8.67 -9.49 0.12
N PRO A 71 -9.64 -10.02 -0.64
CA PRO A 71 -11.01 -9.54 -0.57
C PRO A 71 -11.54 -9.66 0.85
N PHE A 72 -12.41 -8.74 1.25
CA PHE A 72 -13.09 -8.82 2.54
C PHE A 72 -13.93 -10.11 2.60
N ILE A 73 -13.76 -10.89 3.67
CA ILE A 73 -14.17 -12.30 3.76
C ILE A 73 -15.71 -12.50 3.75
N GLU A 74 -16.52 -11.45 3.93
CA GLU A 74 -17.99 -11.55 3.92
C GLU A 74 -18.55 -12.16 2.62
N LEU A 75 -17.85 -12.00 1.49
CA LEU A 75 -18.28 -12.55 0.21
C LEU A 75 -18.02 -14.05 0.06
N PHE A 76 -17.11 -14.65 0.83
CA PHE A 76 -16.82 -16.10 0.73
C PHE A 76 -17.79 -16.93 1.56
N TYR A 77 -18.24 -16.44 2.73
CA TYR A 77 -19.17 -17.19 3.58
C TYR A 77 -20.60 -17.28 3.02
N ASN A 78 -21.07 -16.25 2.31
CA ASN A 78 -22.41 -16.26 1.71
C ASN A 78 -22.55 -17.12 0.44
N TRP A 79 -21.44 -17.65 -0.09
CA TRP A 79 -21.43 -18.46 -1.32
C TRP A 79 -21.01 -19.92 -1.12
N GLY A 80 -20.95 -20.42 0.12
CA GLY A 80 -20.92 -21.87 0.40
C GLY A 80 -19.82 -22.66 -0.32
N ILE A 81 -18.62 -22.09 -0.45
CA ILE A 81 -17.39 -22.77 -0.88
C ILE A 81 -16.38 -22.82 0.24
#